data_AF-A0A442GV88-F1
#
_entry.id   AF-A0A442GV88-F1
#
_cell.length_a   1.000
_cell.length_b   1.000
_cell.length_c   1.000
_cell.angle_alpha   90.00
_cell.angle_beta   90.00
_cell.angle_gamma   90.00
#
_symmetry.space_group_name_H-M   'P 1'
#
loop_
_entity.id
_entity.type
_entity.pdbx_description
1 polymer ?
#
loop_
_entity_poly.entity_id
_entity_poly.type
_entity_poly.pdbx_seq_one_letter_code
_entity_poly.pdbx_strand_id
1 'polypeptide(L)'
;MTVNSLLGTDTTTDANGNYVFNGTINADFNNDGTSDAVSFKLTFNPTDNTYKIDVTSQPSTIITFDTSQGSLAPGGPDPVQTLTFSSGPAAGQSVVFFGAVATADPGPTAGANNDIFDLVEVGQPDLTKAQIDALLKPTNQIPTLINGSTQMNVSTSGIGINNNNLDGSGAGIQSTDESFVVNPSQLVDKVKVFIDNSVGGYDPTTEDLEYRVYYSDGTVSAYKKVQAGDLSPVTSGVANGGKSFEISDVLGGPQIDAVQLTMANGTIKVPVIQFSIRQAFLPQQLAMNLTATLTDGDNDTKQDPFSITLA
;
A
#
# COMPACT_ATOMS: atom_id res chain seq x y z
N MET A 1 -20.25 17.34 13.38
CA MET A 1 -19.32 16.70 14.32
C MET A 1 -20.09 16.41 15.59
N THR A 2 -20.41 15.15 15.87
CA THR A 2 -21.11 14.75 17.09
C THR A 2 -20.04 14.26 18.06
N VAL A 3 -19.59 15.13 18.96
CA VAL A 3 -18.61 14.76 19.98
C VAL A 3 -19.33 13.90 21.01
N ASN A 4 -18.96 12.62 21.08
CA ASN A 4 -19.47 11.71 22.10
C ASN A 4 -18.98 12.19 23.48
N SER A 5 -19.92 12.47 24.39
CA SER A 5 -19.74 13.34 25.56
C SER A 5 -19.13 12.66 26.79
N LEU A 6 -18.22 11.71 26.61
CA LEU A 6 -17.46 11.09 27.71
C LEU A 6 -15.98 11.32 27.47
N LEU A 7 -15.45 12.40 28.04
CA LEU A 7 -14.04 12.84 27.98
C LEU A 7 -13.08 11.95 28.81
N GLY A 8 -13.31 10.63 28.83
CA GLY A 8 -12.48 9.67 29.56
C GLY A 8 -12.97 9.35 30.97
N THR A 9 -12.31 8.36 31.59
CA THR A 9 -12.51 7.96 32.98
C THR A 9 -11.40 8.57 33.85
N ASP A 10 -11.77 9.12 35.01
CA ASP A 10 -10.80 9.59 36.02
C ASP A 10 -9.93 8.40 36.45
N THR A 11 -8.62 8.49 36.22
CA THR A 11 -7.73 7.34 36.37
C THR A 11 -6.69 7.45 37.47
N THR A 12 -6.43 8.64 38.06
CA THR A 12 -5.64 8.91 39.29
C THR A 12 -4.99 10.31 39.28
N THR A 13 -4.57 10.79 40.46
CA THR A 13 -3.54 11.85 40.55
C THR A 13 -2.16 11.29 40.21
N ASP A 14 -1.36 12.01 39.43
CA ASP A 14 0.03 11.63 39.18
C ASP A 14 0.93 11.87 40.40
N ALA A 15 2.21 11.50 40.30
CA ALA A 15 3.18 11.64 41.40
C ALA A 15 3.38 13.11 41.87
N ASN A 16 2.92 14.09 41.08
CA ASN A 16 3.03 15.51 41.36
C ASN A 16 1.68 16.12 41.82
N GLY A 17 0.64 15.30 41.99
CA GLY A 17 -0.70 15.74 42.41
C GLY A 17 -1.56 16.32 41.28
N ASN A 18 -1.18 16.14 40.01
CA ASN A 18 -2.01 16.55 38.88
C ASN A 18 -3.11 15.53 38.62
N TYR A 19 -4.29 15.98 38.23
CA TYR A 19 -5.38 15.11 37.77
C TYR A 19 -5.13 14.67 36.33
N VAL A 20 -5.22 13.37 36.05
CA VAL A 20 -4.97 12.80 34.73
C VAL A 20 -6.21 12.12 34.17
N PHE A 21 -6.58 12.53 32.96
CA PHE A 21 -7.69 11.97 32.19
C PHE A 21 -7.14 11.39 30.88
N ASN A 22 -7.34 10.10 30.67
CA ASN A 22 -7.01 9.46 29.39
C ASN A 22 -8.30 9.28 28.60
N GLY A 23 -8.25 9.56 27.31
CA GLY A 23 -9.40 9.37 26.43
C GLY A 23 -8.99 9.07 25.01
N THR A 24 -10.01 8.83 24.18
CA THR A 24 -9.84 8.55 22.75
C THR A 24 -10.81 9.42 21.96
N ILE A 25 -10.29 10.12 20.96
CA ILE A 25 -11.07 10.82 19.94
C ILE A 25 -11.27 9.83 18.79
N ASN A 26 -12.53 9.52 18.48
CA ASN A 26 -12.87 8.73 17.31
C ASN A 26 -13.40 9.67 16.23
N ALA A 27 -12.67 9.80 15.13
CA ALA A 27 -13.05 10.62 13.99
C ALA A 27 -12.39 10.10 12.71
N ASP A 28 -12.97 10.44 11.57
CA ASP A 28 -12.34 10.24 10.27
C ASP A 28 -11.36 11.40 10.02
N PHE A 29 -10.10 11.25 10.42
CA PHE A 29 -9.11 12.33 10.36
C PHE A 29 -8.51 12.51 8.96
N ASN A 30 -8.64 11.50 8.10
CA ASN A 30 -8.06 11.47 6.76
C ASN A 30 -9.12 11.50 5.64
N ASN A 31 -10.40 11.54 6.00
CA ASN A 31 -11.57 11.57 5.12
C ASN A 31 -11.68 10.32 4.21
N ASP A 32 -11.28 9.15 4.72
CA ASP A 32 -11.35 7.86 4.00
C ASP A 32 -12.68 7.11 4.23
N GLY A 33 -13.57 7.64 5.07
CA GLY A 33 -14.85 7.04 5.43
C GLY A 33 -14.79 6.08 6.62
N THR A 34 -13.61 5.90 7.22
CA THR A 34 -13.35 5.08 8.42
C THR A 34 -13.03 5.96 9.61
N SER A 35 -13.50 5.58 10.80
CA SER A 35 -13.20 6.32 12.02
C SER A 35 -11.88 5.84 12.62
N ASP A 36 -10.87 6.69 12.70
CA ASP A 36 -9.63 6.40 13.44
C ASP A 36 -9.77 6.72 14.92
N ALA A 37 -8.97 6.02 15.74
CA ALA A 37 -8.87 6.24 17.18
C ALA A 37 -7.56 7.00 17.52
N VAL A 38 -7.70 8.22 18.01
CA VAL A 38 -6.60 9.05 18.49
C VAL A 38 -6.64 9.13 20.01
N SER A 39 -5.66 8.55 20.68
CA SER A 39 -5.54 8.60 22.14
C SER A 39 -4.99 9.95 22.60
N PHE A 40 -5.56 10.48 23.68
CA PHE A 40 -5.09 11.68 24.34
C PHE A 40 -4.95 11.48 25.85
N LYS A 41 -4.06 12.28 26.44
CA LYS A 41 -3.89 12.45 27.88
C LYS A 41 -4.06 13.92 28.23
N LEU A 42 -5.07 14.25 29.02
CA LEU A 42 -5.27 15.56 29.61
C LEU A 42 -4.75 15.55 31.05
N THR A 43 -3.85 16.45 31.37
CA THR A 43 -3.28 16.65 32.70
C THR A 43 -3.71 18.02 33.21
N PHE A 44 -4.38 18.06 34.36
CA PHE A 44 -4.75 19.30 35.06
C PHE A 44 -3.89 19.45 36.31
N ASN A 45 -3.13 20.54 36.37
CA ASN A 45 -2.39 20.93 37.56
C ASN A 45 -3.25 21.91 38.38
N PRO A 46 -3.77 21.49 39.55
CA PRO A 46 -4.64 22.33 40.37
C PRO A 46 -3.89 23.44 41.12
N THR A 47 -2.56 23.33 41.26
CA THR A 47 -1.73 24.31 41.96
C THR A 47 -1.44 25.52 41.08
N ASP A 48 -1.06 25.26 39.82
CA ASP A 48 -0.74 26.30 38.84
C ASP A 48 -1.94 26.69 37.96
N ASN A 49 -3.07 25.99 38.12
CA ASN A 49 -4.28 26.13 37.32
C ASN A 49 -4.00 26.02 35.80
N THR A 50 -3.22 25.01 35.42
CA THR A 50 -2.83 24.77 34.02
C THR A 50 -3.36 23.43 33.51
N TYR A 51 -3.66 23.39 32.22
CA TYR A 51 -4.05 22.18 31.50
C TYR A 51 -3.00 21.85 30.44
N LYS A 52 -2.64 20.57 30.33
CA LYS A 52 -1.77 20.03 29.29
C LYS A 52 -2.48 18.88 28.59
N ILE A 53 -2.64 18.97 27.27
CA ILE A 53 -3.15 17.87 26.44
C ILE A 53 -2.01 17.29 25.62
N ASP A 54 -1.77 15.99 25.77
CA ASP A 54 -0.84 15.21 24.98
C ASP A 54 -1.66 14.29 24.07
N VAL A 55 -1.53 14.43 22.75
CA VAL A 55 -2.07 13.46 21.78
C VAL A 55 -0.99 12.43 21.51
N THR A 56 -1.22 11.18 21.88
CA THR A 56 -0.18 10.15 21.98
C THR A 56 -0.18 9.14 20.83
N SER A 57 -1.25 9.10 20.03
CA SER A 57 -1.26 8.41 18.74
C SER A 57 -1.55 9.41 17.62
N GLN A 58 -0.71 9.43 16.59
CA GLN A 58 -1.00 10.20 15.38
C GLN A 58 -1.99 9.39 14.53
N PRO A 59 -3.02 10.01 13.95
CA PRO A 59 -3.80 9.32 12.92
C PRO A 59 -2.88 8.96 11.74
N SER A 60 -3.26 7.97 10.93
CA SER A 60 -2.55 7.66 9.70
C SER A 60 -3.28 8.29 8.52
N THR A 61 -2.54 8.88 7.59
CA THR A 61 -3.07 9.25 6.28
C THR A 61 -2.69 8.19 5.27
N ILE A 62 -3.65 7.75 4.47
CA ILE A 62 -3.40 6.85 3.35
C ILE A 62 -3.20 7.70 2.09
N ILE A 63 -2.03 7.55 1.47
CA ILE A 63 -1.75 8.09 0.15
C ILE A 63 -1.95 6.98 -0.88
N THR A 64 -2.70 7.25 -1.94
CA THR A 64 -2.90 6.31 -3.04
C THR A 64 -2.39 6.88 -4.37
N PHE A 65 -1.80 6.02 -5.18
CA PHE A 65 -1.40 6.32 -6.56
C PHE A 65 -1.53 5.06 -7.40
N ASP A 66 -1.61 5.19 -8.72
CA ASP A 66 -1.82 4.02 -9.59
C ASP A 66 -1.12 4.16 -10.93
N THR A 67 -0.90 3.03 -11.61
CA THR A 67 -0.13 2.97 -12.86
C THR A 67 -0.70 3.80 -14.01
N SER A 68 -1.96 4.26 -13.96
CA SER A 68 -2.51 5.15 -14.99
C SER A 68 -1.97 6.59 -14.91
N GLN A 69 -1.38 6.96 -13.76
CA GLN A 69 -0.81 8.29 -13.50
C GLN A 69 0.66 8.39 -13.92
N GLY A 70 1.30 7.26 -14.21
CA GLY A 70 2.69 7.19 -14.60
C GLY A 70 2.89 7.23 -16.11
N SER A 71 4.15 7.37 -16.53
CA SER A 71 4.56 7.35 -17.93
C SER A 71 5.85 6.55 -18.13
N LEU A 72 5.91 5.81 -19.23
CA LEU A 72 7.13 5.11 -19.64
C LEU A 72 8.08 6.07 -20.34
N ALA A 73 9.38 5.85 -20.14
CA ALA A 73 10.38 6.51 -20.95
C ALA A 73 10.27 6.03 -22.42
N PRO A 74 10.63 6.88 -23.41
CA PRO A 74 10.74 6.44 -24.79
C PRO A 74 11.74 5.28 -24.92
N GLY A 75 11.27 4.16 -25.45
CA GLY A 75 12.05 2.94 -25.62
C GLY A 75 11.20 1.89 -26.32
N GLY A 76 11.83 1.03 -27.11
CA GLY A 76 11.13 -0.08 -27.76
C GLY A 76 10.63 -1.12 -26.75
N PRO A 77 10.05 -2.22 -27.23
CA PRO A 77 9.72 -3.36 -26.38
C PRO A 77 10.96 -3.87 -25.66
N ASP A 78 10.86 -4.03 -24.34
CA ASP A 78 11.98 -4.35 -23.44
C ASP A 78 11.50 -5.33 -22.36
N PRO A 79 12.32 -6.33 -21.96
CA PRO A 79 11.99 -7.24 -20.85
C PRO A 79 11.79 -6.51 -19.50
N VAL A 80 12.36 -5.32 -19.35
CA VAL A 80 12.21 -4.49 -18.15
C VAL A 80 11.66 -3.12 -18.54
N GLN A 81 10.62 -2.66 -17.85
CA GLN A 81 10.06 -1.32 -18.02
C GLN A 81 10.13 -0.54 -16.71
N THR A 82 10.22 0.79 -16.81
CA THR A 82 10.09 1.67 -15.65
C THR A 82 9.01 2.69 -15.93
N LEU A 83 7.98 2.67 -15.09
CA LEU A 83 6.93 3.66 -15.07
C LEU A 83 7.32 4.76 -14.09
N THR A 84 7.37 6.01 -14.55
CA THR A 84 7.78 7.17 -13.75
C THR A 84 6.61 8.10 -13.48
N PHE A 85 6.57 8.67 -12.28
CA PHE A 85 5.50 9.55 -11.83
C PHE A 85 6.00 10.99 -11.75
N SER A 86 5.55 11.86 -12.64
CA SER A 86 5.98 13.27 -12.69
C SER A 86 5.11 14.21 -11.86
N SER A 87 3.96 13.74 -11.37
CA SER A 87 2.97 14.56 -10.67
C SER A 87 2.13 13.72 -9.71
N GLY A 88 1.38 14.40 -8.84
CA GLY A 88 0.49 13.75 -7.89
C GLY A 88 1.23 13.22 -6.65
N PRO A 89 0.57 12.38 -5.85
CA PRO A 89 1.09 11.92 -4.57
C PRO A 89 2.40 11.12 -4.66
N ALA A 90 2.66 10.49 -5.80
CA ALA A 90 3.87 9.72 -6.06
C ALA A 90 4.89 10.47 -6.93
N ALA A 91 4.82 11.80 -7.03
CA ALA A 91 5.75 12.57 -7.84
C ALA A 91 7.23 12.29 -7.44
N GLY A 92 8.06 11.96 -8.43
CA GLY A 92 9.46 11.56 -8.23
C GLY A 92 9.67 10.08 -7.92
N GLN A 93 8.60 9.30 -7.78
CA GLN A 93 8.67 7.85 -7.62
C GLN A 93 8.67 7.14 -8.98
N SER A 94 9.02 5.86 -8.94
CA SER A 94 8.94 4.97 -10.10
C SER A 94 8.47 3.57 -9.70
N VAL A 95 7.97 2.81 -10.67
CA VAL A 95 7.69 1.38 -10.51
C VAL A 95 8.41 0.65 -11.62
N VAL A 96 9.26 -0.30 -11.25
CA VAL A 96 9.94 -1.19 -12.19
C VAL A 96 9.08 -2.43 -12.43
N PHE A 97 8.90 -2.78 -13.69
CA PHE A 97 8.21 -3.98 -14.13
C PHE A 97 9.17 -4.87 -14.89
N PHE A 98 9.17 -6.17 -14.63
CA PHE A 98 9.93 -7.11 -15.44
C PHE A 98 9.20 -8.45 -15.56
N GLY A 99 9.33 -9.09 -16.73
CA GLY A 99 8.80 -10.42 -16.96
C GLY A 99 9.60 -11.47 -16.19
N ALA A 100 8.97 -12.13 -15.24
CA ALA A 100 9.59 -13.22 -14.48
C ALA A 100 9.26 -14.56 -15.13
N VAL A 101 10.21 -15.50 -15.07
CA VAL A 101 9.89 -16.91 -15.33
C VAL A 101 8.99 -17.36 -14.17
N ALA A 102 7.78 -17.83 -14.47
CA ALA A 102 6.78 -18.16 -13.45
C ALA A 102 7.25 -19.21 -12.42
N THR A 103 8.16 -20.10 -12.82
CA THR A 103 8.76 -21.14 -11.97
C THR A 103 10.13 -20.76 -11.41
N ALA A 104 10.58 -19.51 -11.59
CA ALA A 104 11.84 -19.05 -11.01
C ALA A 104 11.83 -19.23 -9.49
N ASP A 105 13.01 -19.47 -8.92
CA ASP A 105 13.18 -19.51 -7.47
C ASP A 105 12.76 -18.14 -6.90
N PRO A 106 11.76 -18.08 -5.99
CA PRO A 106 11.41 -16.84 -5.33
C PRO A 106 12.54 -16.28 -4.47
N GLY A 107 13.39 -17.13 -3.91
CA GLY A 107 14.32 -16.73 -2.87
C GLY A 107 13.66 -16.38 -1.52
N PRO A 108 14.44 -15.92 -0.54
CA PRO A 108 15.89 -15.73 -0.62
C PRO A 108 16.67 -17.06 -0.58
N THR A 109 17.52 -17.28 -1.57
CA THR A 109 18.41 -18.44 -1.74
C THR A 109 19.85 -17.93 -1.75
N ALA A 110 20.77 -18.65 -1.08
CA ALA A 110 22.16 -18.22 -1.02
C ALA A 110 22.81 -18.19 -2.41
N GLY A 111 23.37 -17.05 -2.79
CA GLY A 111 23.97 -16.81 -4.09
C GLY A 111 23.84 -15.34 -4.46
N ALA A 112 24.20 -14.98 -5.68
CA ALA A 112 23.87 -13.68 -6.24
C ALA A 112 23.30 -13.89 -7.64
N ASN A 113 22.21 -13.18 -7.93
CA ASN A 113 21.46 -13.26 -9.17
C ASN A 113 20.95 -14.68 -9.49
N ASN A 114 20.55 -15.46 -8.48
CA ASN A 114 20.07 -16.83 -8.65
C ASN A 114 18.60 -17.04 -8.28
N ASP A 115 17.93 -16.02 -7.75
CA ASP A 115 16.49 -15.99 -7.50
C ASP A 115 15.88 -14.61 -7.82
N ILE A 116 14.54 -14.52 -7.79
CA ILE A 116 13.83 -13.25 -8.04
C ILE A 116 14.09 -12.23 -6.93
N PHE A 117 14.34 -12.69 -5.70
CA PHE A 117 14.63 -11.83 -4.56
C PHE A 117 15.87 -10.97 -4.79
N ASP A 118 16.92 -11.50 -5.40
CA ASP A 118 18.13 -10.75 -5.81
C ASP A 118 17.84 -9.61 -6.81
N LEU A 119 16.72 -9.64 -7.52
CA LEU A 119 16.33 -8.61 -8.48
C LEU A 119 15.45 -7.52 -7.85
N VAL A 120 14.77 -7.87 -6.76
CA VAL A 120 13.96 -6.94 -5.95
C VAL A 120 14.86 -6.23 -4.94
N GLU A 121 15.79 -6.96 -4.31
CA GLU A 121 16.55 -6.58 -3.10
C GLU A 121 15.68 -6.55 -1.84
N VAL A 122 16.31 -6.33 -0.68
CA VAL A 122 15.57 -6.25 0.60
C VAL A 122 15.24 -4.80 0.92
N GLY A 123 13.94 -4.49 0.97
CA GLY A 123 13.46 -3.21 1.43
C GLY A 123 13.70 -2.12 0.40
N GLN A 124 14.54 -1.14 0.70
CA GLN A 124 14.90 -0.09 -0.25
C GLN A 124 16.36 0.32 -0.03
N PRO A 125 17.09 0.74 -1.07
CA PRO A 125 16.63 0.96 -2.46
C PRO A 125 16.71 -0.29 -3.35
N ASP A 126 15.75 -0.42 -4.26
CA ASP A 126 15.71 -1.53 -5.22
C ASP A 126 16.62 -1.31 -6.44
N LEU A 127 16.82 -2.39 -7.21
CA LEU A 127 17.50 -2.30 -8.49
C LEU A 127 16.69 -1.49 -9.51
N THR A 128 17.38 -0.52 -10.13
CA THR A 128 16.84 0.22 -11.26
C THR A 128 16.73 -0.67 -12.50
N LYS A 129 15.89 -0.28 -13.47
CA LYS A 129 15.84 -0.94 -14.78
C LYS A 129 17.22 -1.12 -15.41
N ALA A 130 18.09 -0.11 -15.35
CA ALA A 130 19.43 -0.19 -15.94
C ALA A 130 20.32 -1.25 -15.27
N GLN A 131 20.15 -1.48 -13.96
CA GLN A 131 20.86 -2.54 -13.23
C GLN A 131 20.32 -3.92 -13.62
N ILE A 132 18.99 -4.10 -13.66
CA ILE A 132 18.38 -5.36 -14.10
C ILE A 132 18.76 -5.67 -15.57
N ASP A 133 18.71 -4.67 -16.45
CA ASP A 133 19.15 -4.80 -17.85
C ASP A 133 20.62 -5.20 -17.98
N ALA A 134 21.48 -4.75 -17.06
CA ALA A 134 22.89 -5.12 -17.04
C ALA A 134 23.06 -6.60 -16.67
N LEU A 135 22.22 -7.13 -15.77
CA LEU A 135 22.20 -8.55 -15.40
C LEU A 135 21.68 -9.45 -16.54
N LEU A 136 20.99 -8.90 -17.53
CA LEU A 136 20.62 -9.64 -18.75
C LEU A 136 21.80 -9.83 -19.71
N LYS A 137 22.99 -9.27 -19.41
CA LYS A 137 24.17 -9.26 -20.31
C LYS A 137 25.46 -9.79 -19.64
N PRO A 138 26.24 -10.67 -20.31
CA PRO A 138 25.97 -11.27 -21.62
C PRO A 138 24.68 -12.10 -21.58
N THR A 139 24.00 -12.18 -22.72
CA THR A 139 22.68 -12.85 -22.86
C THR A 139 22.68 -14.16 -22.08
N ASN A 140 21.73 -14.32 -21.16
CA ASN A 140 21.61 -15.47 -20.25
C ASN A 140 22.52 -15.47 -19.00
N GLN A 141 22.77 -14.31 -18.37
CA GLN A 141 23.30 -14.29 -16.99
C GLN A 141 22.23 -14.68 -15.94
N ILE A 142 20.96 -14.26 -16.14
CA ILE A 142 19.82 -14.60 -15.27
C ILE A 142 18.63 -15.25 -16.03
N PRO A 143 18.85 -16.14 -17.02
CA PRO A 143 17.82 -16.60 -17.95
C PRO A 143 16.74 -17.44 -17.27
N THR A 144 17.03 -17.97 -16.09
CA THR A 144 16.10 -18.76 -15.26
C THR A 144 15.18 -17.87 -14.43
N LEU A 145 15.48 -16.57 -14.33
CA LEU A 145 14.75 -15.60 -13.51
C LEU A 145 13.90 -14.69 -14.38
N ILE A 146 14.50 -14.13 -15.42
CA ILE A 146 13.84 -13.27 -16.41
C ILE A 146 14.06 -13.90 -17.78
N ASN A 147 12.99 -13.97 -18.57
CA ASN A 147 13.13 -14.29 -19.98
C ASN A 147 13.46 -13.01 -20.75
N GLY A 148 14.72 -12.83 -21.12
CA GLY A 148 15.23 -11.63 -21.81
C GLY A 148 14.64 -11.38 -23.22
N SER A 149 13.80 -12.28 -23.73
CA SER A 149 13.03 -12.08 -24.97
C SER A 149 11.61 -11.57 -24.75
N THR A 150 11.16 -11.49 -23.50
CA THR A 150 9.84 -10.93 -23.16
C THR A 150 9.79 -9.45 -23.48
N GLN A 151 8.60 -9.00 -23.86
CA GLN A 151 8.31 -7.58 -24.04
C GLN A 151 7.32 -7.18 -22.95
N MET A 152 7.80 -6.54 -21.90
CA MET A 152 6.95 -6.07 -20.83
C MET A 152 6.12 -4.88 -21.34
N ASN A 153 4.80 -5.03 -21.38
CA ASN A 153 3.86 -3.97 -21.73
C ASN A 153 3.27 -3.37 -20.45
N VAL A 154 3.32 -2.05 -20.33
CA VAL A 154 2.74 -1.32 -19.19
C VAL A 154 1.92 -0.17 -19.74
N SER A 155 0.60 -0.31 -19.73
CA SER A 155 -0.31 0.71 -20.23
C SER A 155 -1.70 0.58 -19.60
N THR A 156 -2.53 1.61 -19.76
CA THR A 156 -3.96 1.54 -19.38
C THR A 156 -4.78 0.61 -20.28
N SER A 157 -4.22 0.17 -21.42
CA SER A 157 -4.82 -0.89 -22.26
C SER A 157 -4.51 -2.30 -21.74
N GLY A 158 -3.66 -2.41 -20.71
CA GLY A 158 -3.25 -3.66 -20.09
C GLY A 158 -1.76 -3.66 -19.75
N ILE A 159 -1.44 -4.35 -18.65
CA ILE A 159 -0.11 -4.70 -18.19
C ILE A 159 0.05 -6.19 -18.41
N GLY A 160 1.09 -6.59 -19.14
CA GLY A 160 1.21 -7.95 -19.66
C GLY A 160 2.53 -8.25 -20.34
N ILE A 161 2.71 -9.49 -20.77
CA ILE A 161 3.95 -9.96 -21.42
C ILE A 161 3.67 -10.19 -22.91
N ASN A 162 4.50 -9.63 -23.78
CA ASN A 162 4.38 -9.67 -25.25
C ASN A 162 3.13 -8.98 -25.85
N ASN A 163 2.01 -8.98 -25.13
CA ASN A 163 0.77 -8.31 -25.44
C ASN A 163 0.25 -7.57 -24.17
N ASN A 164 -0.99 -7.05 -24.23
CA ASN A 164 -1.61 -6.34 -23.10
C ASN A 164 -2.47 -7.26 -22.19
N ASN A 165 -2.28 -8.57 -22.30
CA ASN A 165 -2.95 -9.58 -21.49
C ASN A 165 -1.91 -10.27 -20.59
N LEU A 166 -2.40 -11.01 -19.61
CA LEU A 166 -1.62 -11.97 -18.85
C LEU A 166 -2.20 -13.37 -19.10
N ASP A 167 -1.43 -14.20 -19.78
CA ASP A 167 -1.86 -15.48 -20.33
C ASP A 167 -1.28 -16.68 -19.56
N GLY A 168 -2.13 -17.66 -19.24
CA GLY A 168 -1.76 -18.92 -18.60
C GLY A 168 -1.93 -20.15 -19.48
N SER A 169 -1.17 -21.20 -19.20
CA SER A 169 -1.09 -22.41 -20.02
C SER A 169 -2.06 -23.53 -19.63
N GLY A 170 -2.67 -23.46 -18.42
CA GLY A 170 -3.80 -24.32 -18.03
C GLY A 170 -3.47 -25.50 -17.09
N ALA A 171 -2.26 -25.58 -16.52
CA ALA A 171 -1.81 -26.77 -15.78
C ALA A 171 -1.03 -26.45 -14.49
N GLY A 172 -1.62 -25.65 -13.59
CA GLY A 172 -0.89 -25.07 -12.47
C GLY A 172 0.28 -24.19 -12.96
N ILE A 173 1.10 -23.67 -12.06
CA ILE A 173 2.22 -22.80 -12.48
C ILE A 173 3.28 -23.60 -13.24
N GLN A 174 3.54 -23.20 -14.48
CA GLN A 174 4.51 -23.76 -15.42
C GLN A 174 5.42 -22.66 -15.96
N SER A 175 6.60 -23.02 -16.48
CA SER A 175 7.54 -22.05 -17.06
C SER A 175 7.02 -21.35 -18.32
N THR A 176 5.92 -21.84 -18.91
CA THR A 176 5.25 -21.26 -20.07
C THR A 176 4.19 -20.23 -19.70
N ASP A 177 3.85 -20.12 -18.42
CA ASP A 177 2.89 -19.14 -17.94
C ASP A 177 3.51 -17.74 -17.92
N GLU A 178 2.68 -16.74 -18.18
CA GLU A 178 3.12 -15.37 -18.08
C GLU A 178 3.13 -14.92 -16.62
N SER A 179 4.26 -14.36 -16.22
CA SER A 179 4.45 -13.76 -14.91
C SER A 179 5.25 -12.48 -15.05
N PHE A 180 4.92 -11.50 -14.21
CA PHE A 180 5.70 -10.28 -14.07
C PHE A 180 5.77 -9.86 -12.61
N VAL A 181 6.85 -9.16 -12.28
CA VAL A 181 7.05 -8.50 -11.00
C VAL A 181 6.73 -7.02 -11.14
N VAL A 182 6.08 -6.49 -10.12
CA VAL A 182 5.78 -5.06 -9.94
C VAL A 182 6.55 -4.61 -8.72
N ASN A 183 7.55 -3.76 -8.93
CA ASN A 183 8.47 -3.31 -7.89
C ASN A 183 8.42 -1.78 -7.74
N PRO A 184 7.55 -1.22 -6.87
CA PRO A 184 7.55 0.21 -6.57
C PRO A 184 8.84 0.64 -5.86
N SER A 185 9.41 1.79 -6.24
CA SER A 185 10.62 2.36 -5.60
C SER A 185 10.43 2.85 -4.16
N GLN A 186 9.28 2.55 -3.57
CA GLN A 186 8.91 2.83 -2.19
C GLN A 186 8.08 1.67 -1.69
N LEU A 187 8.32 1.29 -0.44
CA LEU A 187 7.50 0.31 0.26
C LEU A 187 6.04 0.78 0.34
N VAL A 188 5.14 -0.17 0.16
CA VAL A 188 3.69 0.08 0.16
C VAL A 188 3.00 -0.82 1.17
N ASP A 189 1.89 -0.36 1.73
CA ASP A 189 1.10 -1.13 2.69
C ASP A 189 0.04 -1.98 1.98
N LYS A 190 -0.34 -1.57 0.76
CA LYS A 190 -1.36 -2.26 -0.03
C LYS A 190 -1.12 -2.10 -1.53
N VAL A 191 -1.36 -3.18 -2.26
CA VAL A 191 -1.48 -3.23 -3.71
C VAL A 191 -2.89 -3.67 -4.06
N LYS A 192 -3.57 -2.94 -4.95
CA LYS A 192 -4.87 -3.30 -5.49
C LYS A 192 -4.75 -3.49 -6.99
N VAL A 193 -5.11 -4.68 -7.46
CA VAL A 193 -5.02 -5.05 -8.86
C VAL A 193 -6.41 -4.98 -9.48
N PHE A 194 -6.56 -4.25 -10.57
CA PHE A 194 -7.80 -4.15 -11.34
C PHE A 194 -7.74 -5.08 -12.54
N ILE A 195 -8.81 -5.83 -12.77
CA ILE A 195 -8.99 -6.74 -13.90
C ILE A 195 -10.21 -6.26 -14.69
N ASP A 196 -10.04 -5.94 -15.96
CA ASP A 196 -11.18 -5.59 -16.81
C ASP A 196 -11.90 -6.83 -17.37
N ASN A 197 -13.04 -6.64 -18.03
CA ASN A 197 -13.85 -7.71 -18.59
C ASN A 197 -13.75 -7.83 -20.12
N SER A 198 -12.80 -7.14 -20.75
CA SER A 198 -12.69 -7.07 -22.22
C SER A 198 -12.21 -8.39 -22.86
N VAL A 199 -11.57 -9.26 -22.09
CA VAL A 199 -11.13 -10.61 -22.50
C VAL A 199 -11.88 -11.73 -21.78
N GLY A 200 -13.03 -11.43 -21.15
CA GLY A 200 -13.85 -12.40 -20.41
C GLY A 200 -13.92 -12.12 -18.90
N GLY A 201 -13.00 -11.32 -18.36
CA GLY A 201 -12.91 -11.05 -16.92
C GLY A 201 -12.00 -12.05 -16.23
N TYR A 202 -12.22 -12.25 -14.92
CA TYR A 202 -11.56 -13.31 -14.15
C TYR A 202 -12.62 -14.13 -13.40
N ASP A 203 -12.65 -15.45 -13.65
CA ASP A 203 -13.47 -16.43 -12.95
C ASP A 203 -12.59 -17.47 -12.24
N PRO A 204 -12.45 -17.41 -10.91
CA PRO A 204 -11.58 -18.31 -10.15
C PRO A 204 -12.05 -19.78 -10.13
N THR A 205 -13.24 -20.09 -10.66
CA THR A 205 -13.72 -21.47 -10.81
C THR A 205 -13.13 -22.19 -12.02
N THR A 206 -12.72 -21.44 -13.05
CA THR A 206 -12.15 -21.96 -14.29
C THR A 206 -10.75 -21.45 -14.58
N GLU A 207 -10.31 -20.41 -13.87
CA GLU A 207 -9.05 -19.71 -14.09
C GLU A 207 -8.21 -19.63 -12.80
N ASP A 208 -6.90 -19.55 -12.97
CA ASP A 208 -5.91 -19.57 -11.89
C ASP A 208 -4.99 -18.35 -11.99
N LEU A 209 -5.40 -17.25 -11.34
CA LEU A 209 -4.55 -16.08 -11.12
C LEU A 209 -3.92 -16.21 -9.74
N GLU A 210 -2.60 -16.16 -9.67
CA GLU A 210 -1.84 -16.30 -8.43
C GLU A 210 -0.90 -15.11 -8.23
N TYR A 211 -0.63 -14.79 -6.97
CA TYR A 211 0.35 -13.78 -6.60
C TYR A 211 1.25 -14.25 -5.46
N ARG A 212 2.44 -13.67 -5.38
CA ARG A 212 3.29 -13.74 -4.18
C ARG A 212 3.86 -12.36 -3.87
N VAL A 213 4.28 -12.18 -2.63
CA VAL A 213 4.73 -10.90 -2.08
C VAL A 213 6.17 -11.05 -1.60
N TYR A 214 6.98 -10.06 -1.95
CA TYR A 214 8.31 -9.81 -1.39
C TYR A 214 8.13 -8.72 -0.34
N TYR A 215 8.53 -8.99 0.90
CA TYR A 215 8.33 -8.07 2.02
C TYR A 215 9.63 -7.35 2.37
N SER A 216 9.47 -6.15 2.92
CA SER A 216 10.56 -5.27 3.38
C SER A 216 11.49 -5.86 4.45
N ASP A 217 11.09 -6.95 5.12
CA ASP A 217 11.93 -7.67 6.09
C ASP A 217 12.71 -8.84 5.45
N GLY A 218 12.59 -8.99 4.13
CA GLY A 218 13.23 -10.04 3.34
C GLY A 218 12.49 -11.37 3.32
N THR A 219 11.30 -11.44 3.90
CA THR A 219 10.44 -12.63 3.76
C THR A 219 9.76 -12.64 2.39
N VAL A 220 9.55 -13.84 1.84
CA VAL A 220 8.82 -14.04 0.58
C VAL A 220 7.65 -14.98 0.82
N SER A 221 6.46 -14.59 0.38
CA SER A 221 5.26 -15.40 0.55
C SER A 221 5.25 -16.60 -0.41
N ALA A 222 4.55 -17.68 0.00
CA ALA A 222 4.08 -18.66 -0.97
C ALA A 222 3.13 -18.00 -1.99
N TYR A 223 2.91 -18.66 -3.13
CA TYR A 223 1.84 -18.25 -4.04
C TYR A 223 0.49 -18.40 -3.37
N LYS A 224 -0.35 -17.38 -3.54
CA LYS A 224 -1.76 -17.38 -3.17
C LYS A 224 -2.61 -17.21 -4.43
N LYS A 225 -3.50 -18.16 -4.67
CA LYS A 225 -4.55 -18.05 -5.70
C LYS A 225 -5.58 -17.00 -5.28
N VAL A 226 -5.96 -16.14 -6.22
CA VAL A 226 -7.07 -15.20 -6.05
C VAL A 226 -8.38 -15.98 -6.09
N GLN A 227 -9.14 -15.96 -5.01
CA GLN A 227 -10.40 -16.68 -4.89
C GLN A 227 -11.60 -15.76 -5.05
N ALA A 228 -12.79 -16.33 -5.22
CA ALA A 228 -14.03 -15.57 -5.35
C ALA A 228 -14.27 -14.60 -4.17
N GLY A 229 -13.83 -14.98 -2.96
CA GLY A 229 -13.93 -14.14 -1.76
C GLY A 229 -12.96 -12.96 -1.73
N ASP A 230 -11.88 -12.98 -2.52
CA ASP A 230 -10.93 -11.87 -2.63
C ASP A 230 -11.42 -10.79 -3.62
N LEU A 231 -12.44 -11.09 -4.44
CA LEU A 231 -12.87 -10.25 -5.56
C LEU A 231 -13.95 -9.23 -5.18
N SER A 232 -13.71 -7.98 -5.55
CA SER A 232 -14.66 -6.86 -5.46
C SER A 232 -15.06 -6.35 -6.85
N PRO A 233 -16.35 -6.06 -7.10
CA PRO A 233 -16.78 -5.48 -8.37
C PRO A 233 -16.21 -4.07 -8.57
N VAL A 234 -15.84 -3.75 -9.81
CA VAL A 234 -15.34 -2.42 -10.19
C VAL A 234 -16.46 -1.68 -10.93
N THR A 235 -16.84 -0.50 -10.44
CA THR A 235 -18.01 0.27 -10.92
C THR A 235 -17.65 1.58 -11.62
N SER A 236 -16.36 1.88 -11.79
CA SER A 236 -15.87 3.08 -12.45
C SER A 236 -14.45 2.89 -12.98
N GLY A 237 -13.94 3.87 -13.75
CA GLY A 237 -12.59 3.82 -14.32
C GLY A 237 -12.44 2.85 -15.50
N VAL A 238 -11.19 2.61 -15.91
CA VAL A 238 -10.86 1.81 -17.11
C VAL A 238 -11.21 0.32 -16.97
N ALA A 239 -11.37 -0.19 -15.74
CA ALA A 239 -11.79 -1.56 -15.44
C ALA A 239 -13.29 -1.66 -15.07
N ASN A 240 -14.11 -0.65 -15.40
CA ASN A 240 -15.54 -0.67 -15.08
C ASN A 240 -16.25 -1.91 -15.62
N GLY A 241 -17.04 -2.57 -14.77
CA GLY A 241 -17.70 -3.84 -15.07
C GLY A 241 -16.81 -5.07 -14.85
N GLY A 242 -15.53 -4.87 -14.53
CA GLY A 242 -14.57 -5.91 -14.16
C GLY A 242 -14.54 -6.20 -12.66
N LYS A 243 -13.39 -6.70 -12.20
CA LYS A 243 -13.12 -7.10 -10.81
C LYS A 243 -11.83 -6.46 -10.30
N SER A 244 -11.67 -6.43 -8.99
CA SER A 244 -10.40 -6.07 -8.35
C SER A 244 -10.18 -6.96 -7.13
N PHE A 245 -8.93 -7.12 -6.73
CA PHE A 245 -8.57 -7.76 -5.47
C PHE A 245 -7.46 -6.96 -4.79
N GLU A 246 -7.35 -7.12 -3.47
CA GLU A 246 -6.37 -6.43 -2.65
C GLU A 246 -5.32 -7.41 -2.14
N ILE A 247 -4.08 -6.96 -2.17
CA ILE A 247 -2.91 -7.59 -1.56
C ILE A 247 -2.45 -6.59 -0.51
N SER A 248 -2.64 -6.92 0.76
CA SER A 248 -2.25 -6.03 1.86
C SER A 248 -1.15 -6.65 2.69
N ASP A 249 -0.39 -5.80 3.36
CA ASP A 249 0.36 -6.27 4.51
C ASP A 249 -0.58 -6.80 5.60
N VAL A 250 0.01 -7.56 6.52
CA VAL A 250 -0.65 -7.84 7.80
C VAL A 250 -0.59 -6.55 8.60
N LEU A 251 -1.69 -6.14 9.25
CA LEU A 251 -1.72 -4.93 10.07
C LEU A 251 -0.60 -4.98 11.14
N GLY A 252 0.40 -4.11 11.04
CA GLY A 252 1.58 -4.10 11.92
C GLY A 252 2.67 -5.13 11.55
N GLY A 253 2.55 -5.79 10.40
CA GLY A 253 3.56 -6.62 9.76
C GLY A 253 4.47 -5.82 8.81
N PRO A 254 5.39 -6.50 8.10
CA PRO A 254 6.29 -5.84 7.16
C PRO A 254 5.52 -5.31 5.94
N GLN A 255 5.94 -4.15 5.45
CA GLN A 255 5.39 -3.55 4.23
C GLN A 255 5.75 -4.38 2.99
N ILE A 256 4.93 -4.25 1.96
CA ILE A 256 5.13 -4.85 0.63
C ILE A 256 6.26 -4.10 -0.07
N ASP A 257 7.22 -4.88 -0.55
CA ASP A 257 8.33 -4.40 -1.36
C ASP A 257 7.98 -4.57 -2.84
N ALA A 258 7.76 -5.82 -3.26
CA ALA A 258 7.32 -6.14 -4.62
C ALA A 258 6.21 -7.19 -4.61
N VAL A 259 5.49 -7.26 -5.73
CA VAL A 259 4.48 -8.30 -5.98
C VAL A 259 4.79 -8.99 -7.30
N GLN A 260 4.81 -10.31 -7.31
CA GLN A 260 4.81 -11.09 -8.54
C GLN A 260 3.41 -11.61 -8.83
N LEU A 261 2.89 -11.29 -10.02
CA LEU A 261 1.64 -11.82 -10.55
C LEU A 261 1.94 -12.93 -11.56
N THR A 262 1.13 -13.98 -11.55
CA THR A 262 1.29 -15.15 -12.45
C THR A 262 -0.09 -15.65 -12.87
N MET A 263 -0.31 -15.81 -14.17
CA MET A 263 -1.51 -16.46 -14.68
C MET A 263 -1.19 -17.93 -15.00
N ALA A 264 -1.66 -18.86 -14.17
CA ALA A 264 -1.42 -20.28 -14.39
C ALA A 264 -2.41 -20.90 -15.41
N ASN A 265 -3.63 -20.36 -15.49
CA ASN A 265 -4.69 -20.87 -16.35
C ASN A 265 -5.71 -19.78 -16.67
N GLY A 266 -5.95 -19.52 -17.96
CA GLY A 266 -6.87 -18.48 -18.41
C GLY A 266 -6.16 -17.26 -18.96
N THR A 267 -6.91 -16.20 -19.22
CA THR A 267 -6.39 -14.96 -19.80
C THR A 267 -7.08 -13.78 -19.14
N ILE A 268 -6.30 -12.90 -18.51
CA ILE A 268 -6.83 -11.68 -17.90
C ILE A 268 -6.21 -10.44 -18.53
N LYS A 269 -6.84 -9.30 -18.30
CA LYS A 269 -6.27 -7.99 -18.62
C LYS A 269 -6.21 -7.12 -17.38
N VAL A 270 -5.02 -6.65 -17.06
CA VAL A 270 -4.74 -5.79 -15.89
C VAL A 270 -4.47 -4.37 -16.37
N PRO A 271 -5.47 -3.49 -16.48
CA PRO A 271 -5.24 -2.13 -16.97
C PRO A 271 -4.58 -1.21 -15.93
N VAL A 272 -4.76 -1.49 -14.64
CA VAL A 272 -4.31 -0.62 -13.54
C VAL A 272 -3.88 -1.44 -12.33
N ILE A 273 -2.78 -1.04 -11.72
CA ILE A 273 -2.37 -1.46 -10.37
C ILE A 273 -2.28 -0.20 -9.51
N GLN A 274 -2.98 -0.21 -8.38
CA GLN A 274 -2.98 0.87 -7.40
C GLN A 274 -2.15 0.47 -6.18
N PHE A 275 -1.43 1.45 -5.65
CA PHE A 275 -0.61 1.33 -4.47
C PHE A 275 -1.16 2.24 -3.37
N SER A 276 -1.06 1.81 -2.12
CA SER A 276 -1.41 2.61 -0.95
C SER A 276 -0.25 2.62 0.04
N ILE A 277 0.09 3.81 0.53
CA ILE A 277 1.11 4.01 1.56
C ILE A 277 0.41 4.63 2.76
N ARG A 278 0.54 4.00 3.93
CA ARG A 278 0.19 4.58 5.22
C ARG A 278 1.33 5.48 5.65
N GLN A 279 1.05 6.78 5.69
CA GLN A 279 1.95 7.75 6.27
C GLN A 279 1.44 8.16 7.65
N ALA A 280 2.37 8.41 8.56
CA ALA A 280 2.04 9.11 9.79
C ALA A 280 1.45 10.47 9.41
N PHE A 281 0.30 10.82 9.99
CA PHE A 281 -0.26 12.16 9.84
C PHE A 281 0.73 13.16 10.39
N LEU A 282 1.29 14.00 9.51
CA LEU A 282 1.99 15.21 9.92
C LEU A 282 0.90 16.27 10.14
N PRO A 283 0.44 16.52 11.38
CA PRO A 283 -0.58 17.53 11.61
C PRO A 283 -0.09 18.87 11.07
N GLN A 284 -0.93 19.52 10.26
CA GLN A 284 -0.81 20.96 10.09
C GLN A 284 -1.00 21.63 11.45
N GLN A 285 -0.52 22.87 11.58
CA GLN A 285 -0.67 23.70 12.77
C GLN A 285 -2.06 23.54 13.41
N LEU A 286 -2.13 22.94 14.59
CA LEU A 286 -3.41 22.66 15.24
C LEU A 286 -3.86 23.90 16.02
N ALA A 287 -4.93 24.53 15.57
CA ALA A 287 -5.60 25.62 16.27
C ALA A 287 -6.94 25.13 16.86
N MET A 288 -7.05 25.09 18.18
CA MET A 288 -8.27 24.71 18.88
C MET A 288 -8.81 25.90 19.69
N ASN A 289 -10.12 26.08 19.64
CA ASN A 289 -10.86 26.95 20.55
C ASN A 289 -11.63 26.04 21.51
N LEU A 290 -11.33 26.14 22.80
CA LEU A 290 -11.88 25.33 23.86
C LEU A 290 -12.69 26.23 24.80
N THR A 291 -13.76 25.70 25.38
CA THR A 291 -14.54 26.37 26.42
C THR A 291 -14.60 25.45 27.64
N ALA A 292 -13.94 25.83 28.73
CA ALA A 292 -14.15 25.18 30.01
C ALA A 292 -15.48 25.67 30.60
N THR A 293 -16.33 24.75 31.06
CA THR A 293 -17.54 25.08 31.82
C THR A 293 -17.46 24.44 33.19
N LEU A 294 -17.51 25.24 34.25
CA LEU A 294 -17.65 24.78 35.63
C LEU A 294 -19.12 24.93 36.04
N THR A 295 -19.70 23.86 36.56
CA THR A 295 -21.04 23.85 37.17
C THR A 295 -20.91 23.41 38.62
N ASP A 296 -21.44 24.18 39.57
CA ASP A 296 -21.45 23.79 40.99
C ASP A 296 -22.75 23.08 41.39
N GLY A 297 -22.87 22.75 42.68
CA GLY A 297 -23.92 21.87 43.23
C GLY A 297 -25.34 22.46 43.20
N ASP A 298 -25.48 23.77 43.02
CA ASP A 298 -26.74 24.47 42.84
C ASP A 298 -27.01 24.88 41.38
N ASN A 299 -26.17 24.40 40.45
CA ASN A 299 -26.24 24.61 39.00
C ASN A 299 -25.87 26.03 38.53
N ASP A 300 -25.12 26.80 39.33
CA ASP A 300 -24.47 27.99 38.80
C ASP A 300 -23.39 27.55 37.81
N THR A 301 -23.28 28.27 36.69
CA THR A 301 -22.33 27.94 35.63
C THR A 301 -21.39 29.10 35.34
N LYS A 302 -20.12 28.78 35.12
CA LYS A 302 -19.13 29.74 34.64
C LYS A 302 -18.37 29.14 33.46
N GLN A 303 -18.19 29.94 32.42
CA GLN A 303 -17.46 29.57 31.22
C GLN A 303 -16.16 30.35 31.11
N ASP A 304 -15.10 29.67 30.66
CA ASP A 304 -13.83 30.29 30.33
C ASP A 304 -13.35 29.81 28.96
N PRO A 305 -13.33 30.69 27.93
CA PRO A 305 -12.81 30.36 26.61
C PRO A 305 -11.29 30.46 26.60
N PHE A 306 -10.62 29.49 26.00
CA PHE A 306 -9.19 29.56 25.73
C PHE A 306 -8.84 28.95 24.38
N SER A 307 -7.81 29.51 23.75
CA SER A 307 -7.32 29.05 22.46
C SER A 307 -5.94 28.42 22.62
N ILE A 308 -5.72 27.30 21.96
CA ILE A 308 -4.42 26.65 21.86
C ILE A 308 -4.02 26.65 20.39
N THR A 309 -2.79 27.09 20.11
CA THR A 309 -2.17 26.98 18.80
C THR A 309 -0.85 26.24 18.95
N LEU A 310 -0.75 25.04 18.38
CA LEU A 310 0.50 24.28 18.29
C LEU A 310 1.20 24.67 17.00
N ALA A 311 2.39 25.25 17.09
CA ALA A 311 3.24 25.60 15.94
C ALA A 311 3.98 24.38 15.40
#